data_AF-A0A2U8QY32-F1
#
_entry.id   AF-A0A2U8QY32-F1
#
_cell.length_a   1.000
_cell.length_b   1.000
_cell.length_c   1.000
_cell.angle_alpha   90.00
_cell.angle_beta   90.00
_cell.angle_gamma   90.00
#
_symmetry.space_group_name_H-M   'P 1'
#
loop_
_entity.id
_entity.type
_entity.pdbx_description
1 polymer ?
#
loop_
_entity_poly.entity_id
_entity_poly.type
_entity_poly.pdbx_seq_one_letter_code
_entity_poly.pdbx_strand_id
1 'polypeptide(L)'
;MDKEHIILTSNDDSITLTNFRVIQKSSDLNKEILLKDIVSNEIVKKKSHYYLVLTCIFTSLSIFTLYSILESKKLQNMPLFYFVFILFLISIYLYLSRIDKYLKISGKYNFIEFSIKNLNESNLNKFRNTLLIESENRKKNNFSDRKL
;
A
#
# COMPACT_ATOMS: atom_id res chain seq x y z
N MET A 1 -0.03 -18.07 -31.91
CA MET A 1 -0.48 -17.57 -30.60
C MET A 1 0.71 -17.55 -29.67
N ASP A 2 1.16 -16.38 -29.24
CA ASP A 2 2.25 -16.27 -28.27
C ASP A 2 1.81 -16.91 -26.95
N LYS A 3 2.60 -17.86 -26.43
CA LYS A 3 2.36 -18.44 -25.11
C LYS A 3 2.64 -17.40 -24.02
N GLU A 4 1.79 -17.35 -23.01
CA GLU A 4 2.03 -16.53 -21.82
C GLU A 4 3.23 -17.09 -21.05
N HIS A 5 4.19 -16.24 -20.71
CA HIS A 5 5.35 -16.61 -19.90
C HIS A 5 5.57 -15.58 -18.80
N ILE A 6 6.04 -16.08 -17.66
CA ILE A 6 6.37 -15.26 -16.49
C ILE A 6 7.71 -14.59 -16.77
N ILE A 7 7.74 -13.25 -16.64
CA ILE A 7 8.95 -12.45 -16.81
C ILE A 7 9.62 -12.22 -15.46
N LEU A 8 8.82 -11.79 -14.47
CA LEU A 8 9.29 -11.43 -13.13
C LEU A 8 8.24 -11.80 -12.10
N THR A 9 8.69 -12.27 -10.95
CA THR A 9 7.88 -12.44 -9.74
C THR A 9 8.52 -11.63 -8.62
N SER A 10 7.70 -10.99 -7.79
CA SER A 10 8.21 -10.32 -6.58
C SER A 10 8.78 -11.35 -5.61
N ASN A 11 9.69 -10.91 -4.74
CA ASN A 11 10.36 -11.78 -3.77
C ASN A 11 9.40 -12.50 -2.80
N ASP A 12 8.22 -11.93 -2.58
CA ASP A 12 7.18 -12.42 -1.68
C ASP A 12 6.02 -13.10 -2.44
N ASP A 13 6.19 -13.37 -3.73
CA ASP A 13 5.18 -13.94 -4.65
C ASP A 13 3.85 -13.16 -4.72
N SER A 14 3.79 -11.97 -4.13
CA SER A 14 2.61 -11.12 -4.11
C SER A 14 2.27 -10.59 -5.51
N ILE A 15 3.25 -10.47 -6.40
CA ILE A 15 3.06 -10.00 -7.76
C ILE A 15 3.84 -10.81 -8.78
N THR A 16 3.19 -11.06 -9.91
CA THR A 16 3.78 -11.66 -11.08
C THR A 16 3.56 -10.76 -12.30
N LEU A 17 4.64 -10.40 -12.98
CA LEU A 17 4.64 -9.77 -14.29
C LEU A 17 4.80 -10.86 -15.35
N THR A 18 3.82 -11.00 -16.22
CA THR A 18 3.90 -11.81 -17.43
C THR A 18 4.10 -10.90 -18.64
N ASN A 19 4.37 -11.50 -19.79
CA ASN A 19 4.38 -10.78 -21.07
C ASN A 19 3.01 -10.23 -21.49
N PHE A 20 1.91 -10.54 -20.80
CA PHE A 20 0.57 -10.04 -21.13
C PHE A 20 -0.07 -9.20 -20.04
N ARG A 21 0.21 -9.48 -18.76
CA ARG A 21 -0.47 -8.86 -17.62
C ARG A 21 0.41 -8.78 -16.38
N VAL A 22 0.02 -7.89 -15.49
CA VAL A 22 0.45 -7.88 -14.10
C VAL A 22 -0.63 -8.55 -13.27
N ILE A 23 -0.23 -9.54 -12.47
CA ILE A 23 -1.11 -10.29 -11.58
C ILE A 23 -0.67 -9.98 -10.16
N GLN A 24 -1.60 -9.49 -9.34
CA GLN A 24 -1.45 -9.37 -7.90
C GLN A 24 -2.16 -10.55 -7.25
N LYS A 25 -1.40 -11.37 -6.54
CA LYS A 25 -1.91 -12.43 -5.67
C LYS A 25 -2.11 -11.86 -4.27
N SER A 26 -3.35 -11.90 -3.79
CA SER A 26 -3.68 -11.58 -2.40
C SER A 26 -4.52 -12.71 -1.81
N SER A 27 -4.59 -12.78 -0.48
CA SER A 27 -5.40 -13.78 0.23
C SER A 27 -6.89 -13.72 -0.15
N ASP A 28 -7.37 -12.55 -0.55
CA ASP A 28 -8.80 -12.27 -0.68
C ASP A 28 -9.24 -12.25 -2.15
N LEU A 29 -8.41 -11.69 -3.05
CA LEU A 29 -8.74 -11.57 -4.47
C LEU A 29 -7.49 -11.39 -5.34
N ASN A 30 -7.43 -12.16 -6.43
CA ASN A 30 -6.42 -11.94 -7.47
C ASN A 30 -6.87 -10.75 -8.33
N LYS A 31 -6.03 -9.72 -8.41
CA LYS A 31 -6.24 -8.58 -9.30
C LYS A 31 -5.32 -8.69 -10.50
N GLU A 32 -5.82 -8.39 -11.68
CA GLU A 32 -5.05 -8.48 -12.90
C GLU A 32 -5.20 -7.22 -13.77
N ILE A 33 -4.10 -6.78 -14.37
CA ILE A 33 -4.06 -5.66 -15.31
C ILE A 33 -3.33 -6.10 -16.56
N LEU A 34 -4.00 -6.00 -17.71
CA LEU A 34 -3.35 -6.23 -19.01
C LEU A 34 -2.33 -5.12 -19.27
N LEU A 35 -1.14 -5.50 -19.74
CA LEU A 35 -0.04 -4.55 -20.00
C LEU A 35 -0.43 -3.45 -21.00
N LYS A 36 -1.23 -3.80 -22.01
CA LYS A 36 -1.74 -2.85 -23.01
C LYS A 36 -2.61 -1.74 -22.39
N ASP A 37 -3.27 -2.04 -21.27
CA ASP A 37 -4.21 -1.15 -20.61
C ASP A 37 -3.55 -0.33 -19.48
N ILE A 38 -2.26 -0.54 -19.21
CA ILE A 38 -1.51 0.25 -18.22
C ILE A 38 -1.42 1.70 -18.69
N VAL A 39 -1.86 2.62 -17.83
CA VAL A 39 -1.80 4.06 -18.02
C VAL A 39 -0.59 4.65 -17.29
N SER A 40 -0.37 4.25 -16.04
CA SER A 40 0.72 4.81 -15.22
C SER A 40 1.25 3.81 -14.19
N ASN A 41 2.49 4.06 -13.75
CA ASN A 41 3.05 3.47 -12.53
C ASN A 41 3.60 4.59 -11.63
N GLU A 42 3.24 4.57 -10.35
CA GLU A 42 3.65 5.61 -9.39
C GLU A 42 3.91 5.01 -7.99
N ILE A 43 4.79 5.65 -7.23
CA ILE A 43 5.04 5.28 -5.84
C ILE A 43 4.14 6.14 -4.96
N VAL A 44 3.17 5.50 -4.30
CA VAL A 44 2.23 6.14 -3.39
C VAL A 44 2.72 5.96 -1.96
N LYS A 45 2.74 7.04 -1.19
CA LYS A 45 3.02 7.02 0.24
C LYS A 45 1.69 6.98 0.99
N LYS A 46 1.47 5.95 1.80
CA LYS A 46 0.27 5.81 2.61
C LYS A 46 0.63 5.76 4.09
N LYS A 47 -0.15 6.45 4.91
CA LYS A 47 -0.07 6.28 6.37
C LYS A 47 -0.78 4.99 6.75
N SER A 48 -0.22 4.28 7.71
CA SER A 48 -0.84 3.04 8.19
C SER A 48 -2.13 3.37 8.97
N HIS A 49 -3.23 2.78 8.50
CA HIS A 49 -4.55 2.97 9.10
C HIS A 49 -4.62 2.42 10.52
N TYR A 50 -3.83 1.38 10.83
CA TYR A 50 -3.77 0.79 12.17
C TYR A 50 -3.35 1.81 13.23
N TYR A 51 -2.35 2.65 12.94
CA TYR A 51 -1.91 3.66 13.90
C TYR A 51 -2.92 4.81 14.04
N LEU A 52 -3.65 5.15 12.97
CA LEU A 52 -4.76 6.12 13.06
C LEU A 52 -5.83 5.62 14.04
N VAL A 53 -6.27 4.37 13.88
CA VAL A 53 -7.27 3.75 14.76
C VAL A 53 -6.77 3.71 16.21
N LEU A 54 -5.51 3.32 16.40
CA LEU A 54 -4.88 3.30 17.72
C LEU A 54 -4.84 4.69 18.37
N THR A 55 -4.52 5.73 17.59
CA THR A 55 -4.56 7.12 18.06
C THR A 55 -5.98 7.51 18.48
N CYS A 56 -7.00 7.22 17.68
CA CYS A 56 -8.39 7.49 18.05
C CYS A 56 -8.79 6.81 19.38
N ILE A 57 -8.41 5.54 19.57
CA ILE A 57 -8.67 4.80 20.81
C ILE A 57 -8.04 5.51 22.01
N PHE A 58 -6.74 5.82 21.96
CA PHE A 58 -6.07 6.47 23.08
C PHE A 58 -6.55 7.90 23.32
N THR A 59 -6.96 8.63 22.28
CA THR A 59 -7.64 9.93 22.44
C THR A 59 -8.95 9.77 23.21
N SER A 60 -9.80 8.81 22.83
CA SER A 60 -11.07 8.58 23.53
C SER A 60 -10.87 8.21 25.00
N LEU A 61 -9.89 7.35 25.30
CA LEU A 61 -9.53 6.97 26.67
C LEU A 61 -8.95 8.14 27.47
N SER A 62 -8.14 8.99 26.84
CA SER A 62 -7.59 10.20 27.49
C SER A 62 -8.70 11.18 27.88
N ILE A 63 -9.66 11.40 26.99
CA ILE A 63 -10.83 12.26 27.25
C ILE A 63 -11.70 11.67 28.37
N PHE A 64 -11.97 10.36 28.33
CA PHE A 64 -12.77 9.69 29.34
C PHE A 64 -12.13 9.73 30.74
N THR A 65 -10.82 9.47 30.82
CA THR A 65 -10.09 9.52 32.10
C THR A 65 -9.99 10.94 32.64
N LEU A 66 -9.79 11.94 31.77
CA LEU A 66 -9.81 13.35 32.15
C LEU A 66 -11.18 13.78 32.69
N TYR A 67 -12.26 13.40 32.02
CA TYR A 67 -13.63 13.66 32.47
C TYR A 67 -13.90 13.03 33.84
N SER A 68 -13.49 11.77 34.03
CA SER A 68 -13.64 11.06 35.29
C SER A 68 -12.88 11.73 36.45
N ILE A 69 -11.70 12.30 36.20
CA ILE A 69 -10.94 13.07 37.19
C ILE A 69 -11.67 14.37 37.55
N LEU A 70 -12.17 15.09 36.54
CA LEU A 70 -12.88 16.36 36.73
C LEU A 70 -14.18 16.17 37.53
N GLU A 71 -14.96 15.16 37.19
CA GLU A 71 -16.24 14.86 37.85
C GLU A 71 -16.03 14.37 39.29
N SER A 72 -15.11 13.43 39.49
CA SER A 72 -14.91 12.82 40.81
C SER A 72 -14.11 13.71 41.77
N LYS A 73 -13.40 14.74 41.29
CA LYS A 73 -12.35 15.49 42.02
C LYS A 73 -11.31 14.57 42.70
N LYS A 74 -11.22 13.30 42.31
CA LYS A 74 -10.31 12.32 42.92
C LYS A 74 -9.00 12.31 42.15
N LEU A 75 -7.96 12.87 42.77
CA LEU A 75 -6.59 12.86 42.26
C LEU A 75 -6.01 11.45 42.06
N GLN A 76 -6.61 10.42 42.69
CA GLN A 76 -6.19 9.02 42.55
C GLN A 76 -6.20 8.50 41.10
N ASN A 77 -6.99 9.11 40.22
CA ASN A 77 -7.05 8.71 38.80
C ASN A 77 -5.98 9.41 37.92
N MET A 78 -5.19 10.36 38.48
CA MET A 78 -4.13 11.06 37.74
C MET A 78 -3.06 10.14 37.14
N PRO A 79 -2.52 9.12 37.86
CA PRO A 79 -1.53 8.20 37.28
C PRO A 79 -2.05 7.46 36.05
N LEU A 80 -3.33 7.06 36.07
CA LEU A 80 -3.99 6.40 34.94
C LEU A 80 -4.09 7.34 33.74
N PHE A 81 -4.49 8.61 33.96
CA PHE A 81 -4.52 9.60 32.89
C PHE A 81 -3.14 9.82 32.26
N TYR A 82 -2.09 10.00 33.07
CA TYR A 82 -0.73 10.18 32.54
C TYR A 82 -0.26 8.97 31.73
N PHE A 83 -0.56 7.74 32.18
CA PHE A 83 -0.23 6.53 31.45
C PHE A 83 -0.91 6.48 30.07
N VAL A 84 -2.23 6.73 30.03
CA VAL A 84 -3.00 6.76 28.77
C VAL A 84 -2.51 7.90 27.86
N PHE A 85 -2.18 9.06 28.44
CA PHE A 85 -1.67 10.20 27.69
C PHE A 85 -0.30 9.93 27.04
N ILE A 86 0.60 9.24 27.74
CA ILE A 86 1.89 8.80 27.16
C ILE A 86 1.64 7.83 26.00
N LEU A 87 0.73 6.87 26.14
CA LEU A 87 0.37 5.95 25.06
C LEU A 87 -0.24 6.67 23.85
N PHE A 88 -1.05 7.70 24.09
CA PHE A 88 -1.55 8.59 23.04
C PHE A 88 -0.41 9.27 22.29
N LEU A 89 0.56 9.87 22.99
CA LEU A 89 1.73 10.51 22.36
C LEU A 89 2.55 9.51 21.53
N ILE A 90 2.79 8.30 22.06
CA ILE A 90 3.49 7.23 21.34
C ILE A 90 2.72 6.85 20.06
N SER A 91 1.38 6.72 20.15
CA SER A 91 0.56 6.38 19.00
C SER A 91 0.62 7.46 17.91
N ILE A 92 0.60 8.75 18.28
CA ILE A 92 0.74 9.87 17.35
C ILE A 92 2.11 9.83 16.69
N TYR A 93 3.17 9.65 17.48
CA TYR A 93 4.52 9.55 16.96
C TYR A 93 4.62 8.43 15.92
N LEU A 94 4.11 7.24 16.25
CA LEU A 94 4.08 6.11 15.32
C LEU A 94 3.26 6.42 14.07
N TYR A 95 2.08 7.04 14.20
CA TYR A 95 1.24 7.42 13.06
C TYR A 95 1.91 8.43 12.12
N LEU A 96 2.66 9.39 12.67
CA LEU A 96 3.38 10.39 11.89
C LEU A 96 4.66 9.83 11.26
N SER A 97 5.38 8.97 11.97
CA SER A 97 6.65 8.40 11.51
C SER A 97 6.49 7.21 10.55
N ARG A 98 5.40 6.44 10.64
CA ARG A 98 5.15 5.28 9.78
C ARG A 98 4.45 5.68 8.48
N ILE A 99 5.28 5.92 7.46
CA ILE A 99 4.84 6.05 6.07
C ILE A 99 5.22 4.78 5.32
N ASP A 100 4.23 4.02 4.91
CA ASP A 100 4.42 2.84 4.06
C ASP A 100 4.42 3.27 2.58
N LYS A 101 5.35 2.71 1.81
CA LYS A 101 5.46 2.96 0.36
C LYS A 101 4.81 1.82 -0.40
N TYR A 102 3.96 2.16 -1.35
CA TYR A 102 3.27 1.23 -2.23
C TYR A 102 3.58 1.57 -3.68
N LEU A 103 3.74 0.55 -4.54
CA LEU A 103 3.76 0.76 -5.98
C LEU A 103 2.33 0.61 -6.47
N LYS A 104 1.81 1.65 -7.11
CA LYS A 104 0.50 1.65 -7.74
C LYS A 104 0.68 1.57 -9.25
N ILE A 105 0.06 0.55 -9.84
CA ILE A 105 -0.03 0.37 -11.29
C ILE A 105 -1.48 0.64 -11.66
N SER A 106 -1.70 1.71 -12.44
CA SER A 106 -3.05 2.10 -12.87
C SER A 106 -3.27 1.62 -14.29
N GLY A 107 -4.27 0.77 -14.47
CA GLY A 107 -4.84 0.41 -15.76
C GLY A 107 -6.00 1.35 -16.14
N LYS A 108 -6.53 1.18 -17.35
CA LYS A 108 -7.65 1.99 -17.87
C LYS A 108 -8.93 1.88 -17.02
N TYR A 109 -9.19 0.71 -16.44
CA TYR A 109 -10.43 0.42 -15.69
C TYR A 109 -10.19 -0.07 -14.27
N ASN A 110 -8.94 -0.28 -13.86
CA ASN A 110 -8.59 -0.86 -12.58
C ASN A 110 -7.19 -0.43 -12.14
N PHE A 111 -6.83 -0.73 -10.90
CA PHE A 111 -5.49 -0.50 -10.38
C PHE A 111 -5.05 -1.64 -9.46
N ILE A 112 -3.74 -1.87 -9.43
CA ILE A 112 -3.05 -2.82 -8.55
C ILE A 112 -2.14 -1.99 -7.64
N GLU A 113 -2.16 -2.31 -6.35
CA GLU A 113 -1.33 -1.66 -5.35
C GLU A 113 -0.69 -2.71 -4.45
N PHE A 114 0.62 -2.61 -4.26
CA PHE A 114 1.36 -3.55 -3.41
C PHE A 114 2.47 -2.86 -2.64
N SER A 115 2.79 -3.43 -1.48
CA SER A 115 3.79 -2.87 -0.59
C SER A 115 5.19 -3.06 -1.16
N ILE A 116 6.01 -2.00 -1.13
CA ILE A 116 7.43 -2.05 -1.54
C ILE A 116 8.33 -2.43 -0.35
N LYS A 117 7.75 -2.69 0.83
CA LYS A 117 8.50 -2.85 2.10
C LYS A 117 9.59 -3.93 2.05
N ASN A 118 9.42 -4.95 1.20
CA ASN A 118 10.34 -6.08 1.04
C ASN A 118 11.11 -6.07 -0.29
N LEU A 119 11.03 -4.98 -1.05
CA LEU A 119 11.73 -4.85 -2.33
C LEU A 119 12.95 -3.95 -2.18
N ASN A 120 14.13 -4.53 -2.46
CA ASN A 120 15.34 -3.75 -2.65
C ASN A 120 15.16 -2.76 -3.80
N GLU A 121 15.76 -1.58 -3.71
CA GLU A 121 15.62 -0.51 -4.70
C GLU A 121 16.00 -0.96 -6.13
N SER A 122 17.06 -1.78 -6.24
CA SER A 122 17.47 -2.41 -7.51
C SER A 122 16.36 -3.30 -8.12
N ASN A 123 15.70 -4.13 -7.31
CA ASN A 123 14.63 -5.02 -7.77
C ASN A 123 13.39 -4.21 -8.19
N LEU A 124 13.06 -3.16 -7.44
CA LEU A 124 11.96 -2.26 -7.80
C LEU A 124 12.22 -1.57 -9.15
N ASN A 125 13.42 -1.04 -9.36
CA ASN A 125 13.79 -0.38 -10.61
C ASN A 125 13.78 -1.37 -11.78
N LYS A 126 14.32 -2.58 -11.59
CA LYS A 126 14.25 -3.65 -12.59
C LYS A 126 12.80 -4.00 -12.95
N PHE A 127 11.93 -4.14 -11.95
CA PHE A 127 10.51 -4.42 -12.16
C PHE A 127 9.82 -3.31 -12.95
N ARG A 128 10.02 -2.04 -12.56
CA ARG A 128 9.42 -0.88 -13.25
C ARG A 128 9.89 -0.73 -14.69
N ASN A 129 11.19 -0.88 -14.94
CA ASN A 129 11.75 -0.79 -16.29
C ASN A 129 11.19 -1.89 -17.19
N THR A 130 11.15 -3.13 -16.68
CA THR A 130 10.62 -4.27 -17.45
C THR A 130 9.13 -4.08 -17.74
N LEU A 131 8.35 -3.63 -16.76
CA LEU A 131 6.93 -3.34 -16.93
C LEU A 131 6.67 -2.26 -17.99
N LEU A 132 7.49 -1.20 -18.02
CA LEU A 132 7.37 -0.13 -19.02
C LEU A 132 7.67 -0.64 -20.44
N ILE A 133 8.80 -1.34 -20.61
CA ILE A 133 9.22 -1.89 -21.91
C ILE A 133 8.14 -2.82 -22.47
N GLU A 134 7.68 -3.78 -21.67
CA GLU A 134 6.67 -4.76 -22.10
C GLU A 134 5.31 -4.12 -22.38
N SER A 135 4.91 -3.13 -21.57
CA SER A 135 3.70 -2.34 -21.82
C SER A 135 3.77 -1.61 -23.17
N GLU A 136 4.90 -0.95 -23.49
CA GLU A 136 5.06 -0.25 -24.76
C GLU A 136 5.05 -1.21 -25.96
N ASN A 137 5.75 -2.33 -25.86
CA ASN A 137 5.76 -3.36 -26.90
C ASN A 137 4.34 -3.86 -27.19
N ARG A 138 3.55 -4.11 -26.14
CA ARG A 138 2.16 -4.55 -26.28
C ARG A 138 1.23 -3.49 -26.86
N LYS A 139 1.45 -2.22 -26.54
CA LYS A 139 0.68 -1.12 -27.16
C LYS A 139 1.00 -1.03 -28.65
N LYS A 140 2.27 -1.07 -29.03
CA LYS A 140 2.71 -1.02 -30.44
C LYS A 140 2.15 -2.18 -31.27
N ASN A 141 2.22 -3.41 -30.76
CA ASN A 141 1.68 -4.58 -31.46
C ASN A 141 0.15 -4.52 -31.64
N ASN A 142 -0.60 -3.99 -30.67
CA ASN A 142 -2.04 -3.77 -30.86
C ASN A 142 -2.36 -2.68 -31.90
N PHE A 143 -1.47 -1.72 -32.13
CA PHE A 143 -1.65 -0.70 -33.17
C PHE A 143 -1.33 -1.23 -34.58
N SER A 144 -0.38 -2.18 -34.73
CA SER A 144 -0.13 -2.83 -36.02
C SER A 144 -1.28 -3.73 -36.45
N ASP A 145 -1.90 -4.45 -35.51
CA ASP A 145 -3.00 -5.38 -35.79
C ASP A 145 -4.31 -4.67 -36.18
N ARG A 146 -4.44 -3.36 -35.90
CA ARG A 146 -5.61 -2.54 -36.29
C ARG A 146 -5.47 -1.86 -37.65
N LYS A 147 -4.30 -1.98 -38.30
CA LYS A 147 -4.02 -1.38 -39.62
C LYS A 147 -4.09 -2.39 -40.78
N LEU A 148 -4.42 -3.64 -40.47
CA LEU A 148 -4.75 -4.71 -41.42
C LEU A 148 -6.27 -4.92 -41.43
#